data_AF-A0A8D8FVF1-F1
#
_entry.id   AF-A0A8D8FVF1-F1
#
_cell.length_a   1.000
_cell.length_b   1.000
_cell.length_c   1.000
_cell.angle_alpha   90.00
_cell.angle_beta   90.00
_cell.angle_gamma   90.00
#
_symmetry.space_group_name_H-M   'P 1'
#
loop_
_entity.id
_entity.type
_entity.pdbx_description
1 polymer ?
#
loop_
_entity_poly.entity_id
_entity_poly.type
_entity_poly.pdbx_seq_one_letter_code
_entity_poly.pdbx_strand_id
1 'polypeptide(L)'
;FFFVLKITNTFISYSCLLSHTVVPLMTRTVRSDLTKRAEKASVEVFANNLKQLLLTAPVKGEKILGIDPGFANGCKLALISECGELLDTATVYPHIGGERSKVAPGIISNRRKKAKYW
;
A
#
# COMPACT_ATOMS: atom_id res chain seq x y z
N PHE A 1 64.88 -12.29 6.94
CA PHE A 1 63.63 -12.97 7.32
C PHE A 1 62.61 -12.01 7.96
N PHE A 2 62.97 -11.26 9.02
CA PHE A 2 62.06 -10.31 9.70
C PHE A 2 61.50 -9.17 8.82
N PHE A 3 62.29 -8.68 7.85
CA PHE A 3 61.88 -7.62 6.92
C PHE A 3 60.79 -8.08 5.93
N VAL A 4 60.90 -9.30 5.42
CA VAL A 4 59.93 -9.89 4.48
C VAL A 4 58.58 -10.12 5.16
N LEU A 5 58.59 -10.63 6.41
CA LEU A 5 57.37 -10.85 7.19
C LEU A 5 56.63 -9.54 7.52
N LYS A 6 57.36 -8.44 7.75
CA LYS A 6 56.78 -7.11 7.98
C LYS A 6 56.09 -6.59 6.71
N ILE A 7 56.72 -6.73 5.55
CA ILE A 7 56.15 -6.30 4.27
C ILE A 7 54.86 -7.07 3.96
N THR A 8 54.85 -8.39 4.12
CA THR A 8 53.66 -9.21 3.84
C THR A 8 52.50 -8.90 4.78
N ASN A 9 52.76 -8.67 6.07
CA ASN A 9 51.71 -8.35 7.04
C ASN A 9 51.09 -6.97 6.79
N THR A 10 51.91 -6.01 6.36
CA THR A 10 51.41 -4.68 5.99
C THR A 10 50.56 -4.76 4.71
N PHE A 11 50.99 -5.54 3.71
CA PHE A 11 50.23 -5.75 2.46
C PHE A 11 48.87 -6.44 2.69
N ILE A 12 48.83 -7.47 3.53
CA ILE A 12 47.59 -8.15 3.92
C ILE A 12 46.65 -7.18 4.65
N SER A 13 47.18 -6.33 5.55
CA SER A 13 46.40 -5.32 6.25
C SER A 13 45.76 -4.30 5.30
N TYR A 14 46.48 -3.82 4.27
CA TYR A 14 45.91 -2.87 3.30
C TYR A 14 44.84 -3.51 2.40
N SER A 15 45.05 -4.75 1.97
CA SER A 15 44.06 -5.49 1.17
C SER A 15 42.76 -5.73 1.95
N CYS A 16 42.88 -6.10 3.23
CA CYS A 16 41.73 -6.29 4.11
C CYS A 16 40.99 -4.96 4.37
N LEU A 17 41.73 -3.88 4.65
CA LEU A 17 41.16 -2.54 4.87
C LEU A 17 40.38 -2.02 3.65
N LEU A 18 40.91 -2.22 2.44
CA LEU A 18 40.22 -1.82 1.21
C LEU A 18 38.89 -2.58 1.04
N SER A 19 38.95 -3.91 1.15
CA SER A 19 37.79 -4.80 0.90
C SER A 19 36.71 -4.73 1.98
N HIS A 20 37.10 -4.59 3.25
CA HIS A 20 36.17 -4.68 4.39
C HIS A 20 35.78 -3.34 4.99
N THR A 21 36.54 -2.26 4.71
CA THR A 21 36.24 -0.94 5.28
C THR A 21 35.92 0.07 4.19
N VAL A 22 36.84 0.31 3.26
CA VAL A 22 36.70 1.42 2.31
C VAL A 22 35.59 1.16 1.28
N VAL A 23 35.63 0.01 0.61
CA VAL A 23 34.61 -0.37 -0.40
C VAL A 23 33.18 -0.41 0.18
N PRO A 24 32.91 -1.05 1.33
CA PRO A 24 31.56 -1.05 1.89
C PRO A 24 31.11 0.32 2.39
N LEU A 25 32.02 1.16 2.91
CA LEU A 25 31.68 2.53 3.31
C LEU A 25 31.24 3.36 2.10
N MET A 26 32.02 3.33 1.02
CA MET A 26 31.70 4.01 -0.25
C MET A 26 30.37 3.50 -0.82
N THR A 27 30.17 2.18 -0.81
CA THR A 27 28.93 1.55 -1.27
C THR A 27 27.72 2.02 -0.45
N ARG A 28 27.85 2.09 0.88
CA ARG A 28 26.78 2.59 1.75
C ARG A 28 26.47 4.06 1.47
N THR A 29 27.48 4.89 1.28
CA THR A 29 27.29 6.32 0.95
C THR A 29 26.53 6.46 -0.37
N VAL A 30 26.99 5.80 -1.43
CA VAL A 30 26.33 5.84 -2.75
C VAL A 30 24.90 5.31 -2.70
N ARG A 31 24.65 4.21 -1.98
CA ARG A 31 23.30 3.67 -1.79
C ARG A 31 22.41 4.64 -1.03
N SER A 32 22.91 5.24 0.06
CA SER A 32 22.18 6.27 0.81
C SER A 32 21.78 7.44 -0.10
N ASP A 33 22.69 7.92 -0.94
CA ASP A 33 22.43 9.07 -1.82
C ASP A 33 21.47 8.72 -2.97
N LEU A 34 21.50 7.48 -3.47
CA LEU A 34 20.51 6.97 -4.40
C LEU A 34 19.12 6.85 -3.75
N THR A 35 19.06 6.29 -2.54
CA THR A 35 17.80 6.16 -1.79
C THR A 35 17.17 7.52 -1.51
N LYS A 36 17.94 8.50 -1.02
CA LYS A 36 17.43 9.87 -0.78
C LYS A 36 16.84 10.51 -2.04
N ARG A 37 17.48 10.32 -3.19
CA ARG A 37 16.97 10.82 -4.48
C ARG A 37 15.68 10.11 -4.89
N ALA A 38 15.62 8.79 -4.73
CA ALA A 38 14.45 8.00 -5.04
C ALA A 38 13.26 8.36 -4.13
N GLU A 39 13.50 8.54 -2.83
CA GLU A 39 12.50 8.99 -1.86
C GLU A 39 11.92 10.35 -2.25
N LYS A 40 12.78 11.33 -2.59
CA LYS A 40 12.32 12.65 -3.02
C LYS A 40 11.40 12.57 -4.24
N ALA A 41 11.82 11.83 -5.28
CA ALA A 41 11.00 11.64 -6.48
C ALA A 41 9.68 10.90 -6.17
N SER A 42 9.71 9.90 -5.30
CA SER A 42 8.53 9.16 -4.89
C SER A 42 7.52 10.04 -4.16
N VAL A 43 7.97 10.89 -3.24
CA VAL A 43 7.12 11.84 -2.51
C VAL A 43 6.43 12.81 -3.47
N GLU A 44 7.14 13.33 -4.46
CA GLU A 44 6.57 14.23 -5.48
C GLU A 44 5.44 13.54 -6.26
N VAL A 45 5.63 12.28 -6.66
CA VAL A 45 4.59 11.49 -7.36
C VAL A 45 3.40 11.22 -6.44
N PHE A 46 3.63 10.84 -5.18
CA PHE A 46 2.55 10.61 -4.22
C PHE A 46 1.74 11.88 -3.94
N ALA A 47 2.41 13.02 -3.78
CA ALA A 47 1.75 14.31 -3.57
C ALA A 47 0.86 14.70 -4.75
N ASN A 48 1.34 14.49 -5.98
CA ASN A 48 0.56 14.75 -7.19
C ASN A 48 -0.67 13.85 -7.28
N ASN A 49 -0.52 12.55 -7.03
CA ASN A 49 -1.64 11.61 -7.03
C ASN A 49 -2.67 11.97 -5.96
N LEU A 50 -2.23 12.34 -4.76
CA LEU A 50 -3.13 12.76 -3.68
C LEU A 50 -3.91 14.02 -4.04
N LYS A 51 -3.24 15.03 -4.63
CA LYS A 51 -3.89 16.25 -5.09
C LYS A 51 -4.99 15.95 -6.11
N GLN A 52 -4.74 15.05 -7.05
CA GLN A 52 -5.74 14.64 -8.05
C GLN A 52 -6.95 13.94 -7.41
N LEU A 53 -6.70 13.01 -6.47
CA LEU A 53 -7.77 12.33 -5.74
C LEU A 53 -8.64 13.31 -4.94
N LEU A 54 -8.04 14.30 -4.28
CA LEU A 54 -8.77 15.30 -3.48
C LEU A 54 -9.56 16.31 -4.32
N LEU A 55 -9.10 16.62 -5.53
CA LEU A 55 -9.78 17.52 -6.46
C LEU A 55 -10.83 16.82 -7.31
N THR A 56 -11.03 15.50 -7.12
CA THR A 56 -12.08 14.76 -7.81
C THR A 56 -13.44 15.28 -7.38
N ALA A 57 -14.31 15.56 -8.36
CA ALA A 57 -15.65 16.08 -8.08
C ALA A 57 -16.44 15.08 -7.22
N PRO A 58 -17.11 15.54 -6.15
CA PRO A 58 -17.90 14.66 -5.30
C PRO A 58 -19.20 14.27 -6.02
N VAL A 59 -19.60 13.00 -5.89
CA VAL A 59 -20.92 12.51 -6.31
C VAL A 59 -21.98 13.09 -5.37
N LYS A 60 -22.99 13.77 -5.90
CA LYS A 60 -24.06 14.43 -5.12
C LYS A 60 -25.42 13.90 -5.55
N GLY A 61 -26.33 13.74 -4.58
CA GLY A 61 -27.75 13.44 -4.86
C GLY A 61 -28.04 11.99 -5.26
N GLU A 62 -27.07 11.08 -5.10
CA GLU A 62 -27.26 9.66 -5.38
C GLU A 62 -26.96 8.80 -4.15
N LYS A 63 -27.62 7.65 -4.05
CA LYS A 63 -27.33 6.63 -3.02
C LYS A 63 -26.10 5.84 -3.44
N ILE A 64 -25.13 5.74 -2.55
CA ILE A 64 -23.82 5.14 -2.85
C ILE A 64 -23.74 3.77 -2.18
N LEU A 65 -23.28 2.76 -2.92
CA LEU A 65 -22.88 1.47 -2.37
C LEU A 65 -21.35 1.39 -2.35
N GLY A 66 -20.75 1.55 -1.17
CA GLY A 66 -19.32 1.34 -0.96
C GLY A 66 -19.00 -0.15 -0.87
N ILE A 67 -17.97 -0.59 -1.61
CA ILE A 67 -17.48 -1.97 -1.61
C ILE A 67 -15.99 -1.94 -1.25
N ASP A 68 -15.63 -2.54 -0.10
CA ASP A 68 -14.24 -2.77 0.32
C ASP A 68 -13.89 -4.25 0.06
N PRO A 69 -13.15 -4.56 -1.02
CA PRO A 69 -12.89 -5.94 -1.41
C PRO A 69 -11.90 -6.63 -0.46
N GLY A 70 -12.33 -7.76 0.12
CA GLY A 70 -11.50 -8.60 0.98
C GLY A 70 -11.66 -10.07 0.61
N PHE A 71 -10.54 -10.80 0.54
CA PHE A 71 -10.54 -12.24 0.31
C PHE A 71 -10.84 -12.96 1.64
N ALA A 72 -9.85 -13.25 2.48
CA ALA A 72 -10.04 -14.02 3.71
C ALA A 72 -11.19 -13.54 4.63
N ASN A 73 -11.38 -12.23 4.78
CA ASN A 73 -12.38 -11.62 5.68
C ASN A 73 -13.70 -11.23 4.98
N GLY A 74 -13.86 -11.55 3.69
CA GLY A 74 -15.02 -11.14 2.88
C GLY A 74 -14.95 -9.69 2.41
N CYS A 75 -15.78 -9.37 1.42
CA CYS A 75 -16.01 -8.02 0.91
C CYS A 75 -17.02 -7.29 1.81
N LYS A 76 -16.64 -6.13 2.33
CA LYS A 76 -17.54 -5.31 3.15
C LYS A 76 -18.34 -4.38 2.24
N LEU A 77 -19.61 -4.22 2.57
CA LEU A 77 -20.55 -3.37 1.87
C LEU A 77 -21.07 -2.31 2.84
N ALA A 78 -21.15 -1.07 2.37
CA ALA A 78 -21.76 0.05 3.09
C ALA A 78 -22.73 0.78 2.17
N LEU A 79 -24.00 0.90 2.59
CA LEU A 79 -25.00 1.66 1.87
C LEU A 79 -25.12 3.05 2.47
N ILE A 80 -24.90 4.08 1.66
CA ILE A 80 -24.90 5.48 2.06
C ILE A 80 -26.05 6.21 1.36
N SER A 81 -26.76 7.04 2.11
CA SER A 81 -27.84 7.90 1.62
C SER A 81 -27.30 9.08 0.80
N GLU A 82 -28.17 9.77 0.07
CA GLU A 82 -27.85 10.95 -0.75
C GLU A 82 -27.22 12.09 0.07
N CYS A 83 -27.57 12.18 1.37
CA CYS A 83 -27.03 13.16 2.31
C CYS A 83 -25.73 12.72 3.00
N GLY A 84 -25.19 11.53 2.69
CA GLY A 84 -23.97 11.00 3.32
C GLY A 84 -24.20 10.20 4.61
N GLU A 85 -25.46 9.94 4.98
CA GLU A 85 -25.80 9.12 6.15
C GLU A 85 -25.61 7.62 5.88
N LEU A 86 -25.05 6.89 6.84
CA LEU A 86 -24.90 5.43 6.76
C LEU A 86 -26.25 4.74 7.00
N LEU A 87 -26.76 4.03 6.00
CA LEU A 87 -28.04 3.33 6.08
C LEU A 87 -27.89 1.88 6.56
N ASP A 88 -26.90 1.17 6.04
CA ASP A 88 -26.71 -0.26 6.32
C ASP A 88 -25.29 -0.73 6.02
N THR A 89 -24.88 -1.84 6.65
CA THR A 89 -23.59 -2.50 6.39
C THR A 89 -23.75 -4.01 6.28
N ALA A 90 -22.97 -4.66 5.44
CA ALA A 90 -22.97 -6.12 5.28
C ALA A 90 -21.57 -6.63 4.94
N THR A 91 -21.34 -7.93 5.16
CA THR A 91 -20.13 -8.62 4.69
C THR A 91 -20.53 -9.78 3.80
N VAL A 92 -19.89 -9.89 2.63
CA VAL A 92 -20.22 -10.88 1.59
C VAL A 92 -18.96 -11.65 1.23
N TYR A 93 -19.06 -12.96 0.99
CA TYR A 93 -17.92 -13.78 0.59
C TYR A 93 -18.10 -14.28 -0.85
N PRO A 94 -17.91 -13.42 -1.87
CA PRO A 94 -18.20 -13.78 -3.26
C PRO A 94 -17.29 -14.89 -3.79
N HIS A 95 -16.11 -15.09 -3.18
CA HIS A 95 -15.08 -16.01 -3.63
C HIS A 95 -15.11 -17.38 -2.90
N ILE A 96 -15.85 -17.51 -1.80
CA ILE A 96 -15.98 -18.78 -1.06
C ILE A 96 -17.31 -19.40 -1.46
N GLY A 97 -17.28 -20.58 -2.10
CA GLY A 97 -18.50 -21.33 -2.42
C GLY A 97 -19.23 -21.82 -1.16
N GLY A 98 -20.55 -22.02 -1.25
CA GLY A 98 -21.39 -22.53 -0.16
C GLY A 98 -22.37 -21.50 0.43
N GLU A 99 -22.95 -21.77 1.60
CA GLU A 99 -23.94 -20.86 2.22
C GLU A 99 -23.37 -19.48 2.57
N ARG A 100 -22.07 -19.39 2.88
CA ARG A 100 -21.37 -18.12 3.15
C ARG A 100 -21.23 -17.22 1.91
N SER A 101 -21.37 -17.79 0.71
CA SER A 101 -21.41 -17.04 -0.55
C SER A 101 -22.68 -16.21 -0.70
N LYS A 102 -23.77 -16.65 -0.04
CA LYS A 102 -25.07 -16.00 -0.15
C LYS A 102 -25.02 -14.67 0.62
N VAL A 103 -25.14 -13.57 -0.12
CA VAL A 103 -25.48 -12.26 0.45
C VAL A 103 -26.75 -12.46 1.29
N ALA A 104 -26.75 -12.06 2.56
CA ALA A 104 -27.96 -12.07 3.38
C ALA A 104 -29.07 -11.30 2.63
N PRO A 105 -30.09 -11.99 2.07
CA PRO A 105 -30.98 -11.36 1.10
C PRO A 105 -31.77 -10.22 1.73
N GLY A 106 -32.06 -10.30 3.03
CA GLY A 106 -32.92 -9.37 3.75
C GLY A 106 -32.35 -7.95 3.93
N ILE A 107 -31.02 -7.77 3.93
CA ILE A 107 -30.40 -6.48 4.25
C ILE A 107 -30.49 -5.53 3.03
N ILE A 108 -30.15 -6.02 1.84
CA ILE A 108 -30.08 -5.21 0.62
C ILE A 108 -31.42 -5.22 -0.15
N SER A 109 -32.17 -6.34 -0.17
CA SER A 109 -33.40 -6.44 -0.98
C SER A 109 -34.61 -5.72 -0.38
N ASN A 110 -34.76 -5.67 0.95
CA ASN A 110 -35.89 -4.98 1.58
C ASN A 110 -35.78 -3.46 1.49
N ARG A 111 -34.57 -2.90 1.43
CA ARG A 111 -34.36 -1.44 1.27
C ARG A 111 -34.18 -0.98 -0.18
N ARG A 112 -33.87 -1.87 -1.13
CA ARG A 112 -33.99 -1.60 -2.59
C ARG A 112 -35.38 -1.07 -2.96
N LYS A 113 -36.45 -1.56 -2.32
CA LYS A 113 -37.83 -1.09 -2.56
C LYS A 113 -38.10 0.35 -2.07
N LYS A 114 -37.30 0.89 -1.15
CA LYS A 114 -37.36 2.30 -0.70
C LYS A 114 -36.43 3.21 -1.53
N ALA A 115 -35.55 2.61 -2.31
CA ALA A 115 -34.70 3.24 -3.34
C ALA A 115 -35.25 2.99 -4.76
N LYS A 116 -36.57 2.82 -4.88
CA LYS A 116 -37.29 2.55 -6.12
C LYS A 116 -37.50 3.83 -6.94
N TYR A 117 -36.40 4.51 -7.27
CA TYR A 117 -36.29 5.51 -8.32
C TYR A 117 -34.87 5.41 -8.88
N TRP A 118 -34.63 4.30 -9.59
CA TRP A 118 -33.84 4.27 -10.81
C TRP A 118 -34.85 4.06 -11.93
#